data_AF-A0A6G3XYX3-F1
#
_entry.id   AF-A0A6G3XYX3-F1
#
_cell.length_a   1.000
_cell.length_b   1.000
_cell.length_c   1.000
_cell.angle_alpha   90.00
_cell.angle_beta   90.00
_cell.angle_gamma   90.00
#
_symmetry.space_group_name_H-M   'P 1'
#
loop_
_entity.id
_entity.type
_entity.pdbx_description
1 polymer ?
#
loop_
_entity_poly.entity_id
_entity_poly.type
_entity_poly.pdbx_seq_one_letter_code
_entity_poly.pdbx_strand_id
1 'polypeptide(L)' 'MPTPTAPRSNPTSVTHEVTNQPPPLTGHDAADDAVLLEGVRREGAAWHLDELHRFGRYVGSEEAQRWADQANRHE' A
#
# COMPACT_ATOMS: atom_id res chain seq x y z
N MET A 1 -43.34 10.98 2.30
CA MET A 1 -43.24 9.61 1.77
C MET A 1 -41.85 9.09 2.05
N PRO A 2 -41.64 8.17 3.01
CA PRO A 2 -40.33 7.56 3.22
C PRO A 2 -39.99 6.67 2.02
N THR A 3 -38.82 6.88 1.41
CA THR A 3 -38.33 6.09 0.29
C THR A 3 -38.15 4.64 0.76
N PRO A 4 -38.75 3.62 0.12
CA PRO A 4 -38.56 2.25 0.52
C PRO A 4 -37.09 1.86 0.30
N THR A 5 -36.43 1.44 1.38
CA THR A 5 -35.06 0.90 1.34
C THR A 5 -35.03 -0.29 0.38
N ALA A 6 -34.23 -0.19 -0.69
CA ALA A 6 -34.08 -1.27 -1.65
C ALA A 6 -33.55 -2.55 -0.95
N PRO A 7 -34.07 -3.73 -1.27
CA PRO A 7 -33.58 -4.98 -0.68
C PRO A 7 -32.12 -5.19 -1.08
N ARG A 8 -31.24 -5.37 -0.09
CA ARG A 8 -29.84 -5.74 -0.32
C ARG A 8 -29.76 -7.27 -0.46
N SER A 9 -29.14 -7.75 -1.52
CA SER A 9 -28.77 -9.15 -1.66
C SER A 9 -27.74 -9.50 -0.58
N ASN A 10 -28.02 -10.51 0.24
CA ASN A 10 -27.06 -11.08 1.19
C ASN A 10 -26.81 -12.56 0.83
N PRO A 11 -26.07 -12.83 -0.25
CA PRO A 11 -25.89 -14.19 -0.73
C PRO A 11 -25.07 -15.00 0.28
N THR A 12 -25.66 -16.08 0.79
CA THR A 12 -25.00 -17.05 1.69
C THR A 12 -24.32 -18.19 0.93
N SER A 13 -24.53 -18.30 -0.39
CA SER A 13 -23.91 -19.28 -1.28
C SER A 13 -22.79 -18.64 -2.10
N VAL A 14 -21.66 -19.35 -2.23
CA VAL A 14 -20.57 -18.99 -3.15
C VAL A 14 -21.08 -19.07 -4.59
N THR A 15 -21.01 -17.97 -5.36
CA THR A 15 -21.52 -17.91 -6.74
C THR A 15 -20.46 -18.21 -7.80
N HIS A 16 -19.20 -17.97 -7.48
CA HIS A 16 -18.04 -18.23 -8.33
C HIS A 16 -16.76 -18.26 -7.47
N GLU A 17 -15.68 -18.77 -8.05
CA GLU A 17 -14.35 -18.67 -7.46
C GLU A 17 -13.66 -17.37 -7.93
N VAL A 18 -13.06 -16.63 -7.00
CA VAL A 18 -12.28 -15.43 -7.32
C VAL A 18 -10.84 -15.87 -7.58
N THR A 19 -10.46 -15.92 -8.85
CA THR A 19 -9.11 -16.27 -9.30
C THR A 19 -8.33 -15.03 -9.78
N ASN A 20 -7.02 -15.16 -9.99
CA ASN A 20 -6.17 -14.09 -10.54
C ASN A 20 -6.13 -12.79 -9.70
N GLN A 21 -6.20 -12.91 -8.36
CA GLN A 21 -5.94 -11.79 -7.46
C GLN A 21 -4.45 -11.74 -7.14
N PRO A 22 -3.71 -10.68 -7.52
CA PRO A 22 -2.33 -10.52 -7.09
C PRO A 22 -2.26 -10.33 -5.57
N PRO A 23 -1.17 -10.75 -4.91
CA PRO A 23 -0.97 -10.43 -3.51
C PRO A 23 -0.85 -8.91 -3.30
N PRO A 24 -1.22 -8.40 -2.12
CA PRO A 24 -0.97 -7.00 -1.77
C PRO A 24 0.51 -6.65 -1.88
N LEU A 25 0.82 -5.44 -2.35
CA LEU A 25 2.18 -4.93 -2.43
C LEU A 25 2.62 -4.36 -1.08
N THR A 26 3.01 -5.25 -0.15
CA THR A 26 3.49 -4.89 1.20
C THR A 26 4.83 -5.58 1.49
N GLY A 27 5.58 -5.03 2.44
CA GLY A 27 6.87 -5.59 2.87
C GLY A 27 8.00 -5.43 1.86
N HIS A 28 7.84 -4.55 0.87
CA HIS A 28 8.88 -4.21 -0.09
C HIS A 28 9.69 -2.98 0.38
N ASP A 29 10.88 -2.81 -0.18
CA ASP A 29 11.65 -1.59 0.03
C ASP A 29 11.24 -0.54 -1.01
N ALA A 30 10.51 0.50 -0.57
CA ALA A 30 10.10 1.58 -1.46
C ALA A 30 11.28 2.43 -1.98
N ALA A 31 12.46 2.32 -1.36
CA ALA A 31 13.67 2.99 -1.82
C ALA A 31 14.47 2.17 -2.84
N ASP A 32 14.11 0.90 -3.09
CA ASP A 32 14.75 0.04 -4.11
C ASP A 32 14.29 0.41 -5.53
N ASP A 33 14.41 1.69 -5.86
CA ASP A 33 14.13 2.26 -7.17
C ASP A 33 15.45 2.71 -7.81
N ALA A 34 15.75 2.16 -8.99
CA ALA A 34 17.03 2.41 -9.66
C ALA A 34 17.25 3.89 -10.01
N VAL A 35 16.19 4.63 -10.34
CA VAL A 35 16.27 6.04 -10.70
C VAL A 35 16.54 6.89 -9.46
N LEU A 36 15.86 6.59 -8.35
CA LEU A 36 16.09 7.23 -7.06
C LEU A 36 17.53 6.99 -6.57
N LEU A 37 17.97 5.73 -6.52
CA LEU A 37 19.28 5.36 -5.99
C LEU A 37 20.43 5.95 -6.82
N GLU A 38 20.28 6.01 -8.15
CA GLU A 38 21.24 6.69 -9.01
C GLU A 38 21.26 8.20 -8.74
N GLY A 39 20.10 8.83 -8.61
CA GLY A 39 20.00 10.25 -8.24
C GLY A 39 20.73 10.57 -6.93
N VAL A 40 20.49 9.78 -5.88
CA VAL A 40 21.13 9.95 -4.56
C VAL A 40 22.66 9.87 -4.67
N ARG A 41 23.18 8.93 -5.46
CA ARG A 41 24.63 8.81 -5.68
C ARG A 41 25.18 9.99 -6.47
N ARG A 42 24.52 10.37 -7.58
CA ARG A 42 24.95 11.46 -8.46
C ARG A 42 25.03 12.79 -7.71
N GLU A 43 24.09 13.06 -6.82
CA GLU A 43 24.04 14.30 -6.02
C GLU A 43 24.93 14.24 -4.75
N GLY A 44 25.79 13.22 -4.61
CA GLY A 44 26.76 13.12 -3.51
C GLY A 44 26.19 12.69 -2.16
N ALA A 45 24.96 12.17 -2.13
CA ALA A 45 24.27 11.74 -0.92
C ALA A 45 24.35 10.21 -0.66
N ALA A 46 25.30 9.51 -1.30
CA ALA A 46 25.47 8.06 -1.18
C ALA A 46 25.66 7.57 0.28
N TRP A 47 26.16 8.43 1.16
CA TRP A 47 26.34 8.17 2.59
C TRP A 47 25.02 7.98 3.36
N HIS A 48 23.86 8.26 2.74
CA HIS A 48 22.53 8.07 3.32
C HIS A 48 21.78 6.82 2.81
N LEU A 49 22.38 6.03 1.91
CA LEU A 49 21.68 4.91 1.27
C LEU A 49 21.17 3.86 2.27
N ASP A 50 21.96 3.53 3.30
CA ASP A 50 21.56 2.53 4.30
C ASP A 50 20.32 2.97 5.08
N GLU A 51 20.27 4.26 5.44
CA GLU A 51 19.11 4.84 6.13
C GLU A 51 17.91 4.94 5.19
N LEU A 52 18.14 5.28 3.92
CA LEU A 52 17.11 5.34 2.90
C LEU A 52 16.45 3.96 2.69
N HIS A 53 17.22 2.88 2.59
CA HIS A 53 16.70 1.50 2.51
C HIS A 53 15.98 1.06 3.79
N ARG A 54 16.48 1.47 4.96
CA ARG A 54 15.79 1.22 6.23
C ARG A 54 14.41 1.90 6.25
N PHE A 55 14.35 3.15 5.82
CA PHE A 55 13.09 3.90 5.76
C PHE A 55 12.17 3.39 4.65
N GLY A 56 12.72 3.03 3.49
CA GLY A 56 11.98 2.46 2.37
C GLY A 56 11.25 1.16 2.73
N ARG A 57 11.90 0.27 3.50
CA ARG A 57 11.23 -0.92 4.08
C ARG A 57 10.14 -0.59 5.09
N TYR A 58 10.33 0.46 5.89
CA TYR A 58 9.33 0.90 6.85
C TYR A 58 8.09 1.45 6.15
N VAL A 59 8.24 2.34 5.17
CA VAL A 59 7.09 2.90 4.44
C VAL A 59 6.42 1.88 3.50
N GLY A 60 7.18 0.90 3.00
CA GLY A 60 6.63 -0.23 2.23
C GLY A 60 5.94 -1.30 3.09
N SER A 61 5.95 -1.17 4.42
CA SER A 61 5.31 -2.12 5.33
C SER A 61 3.78 -2.03 5.29
N GLU A 62 3.12 -3.14 5.64
CA GLU A 62 1.65 -3.15 5.80
C GLU A 62 1.20 -2.18 6.90
N GLU A 63 1.99 -2.02 7.95
CA GLU A 63 1.67 -1.12 9.07
C GLU A 63 1.60 0.35 8.64
N ALA A 64 2.60 0.82 7.89
CA ALA A 64 2.60 2.17 7.35
C ALA A 64 1.39 2.41 6.41
N GLN A 65 1.04 1.42 5.58
CA GLN A 65 -0.14 1.51 4.72
C GLN A 65 -1.45 1.58 5.52
N ARG A 66 -1.59 0.80 6.60
CA ARG A 66 -2.76 0.87 7.49
C ARG A 66 -2.89 2.23 8.16
N TRP A 67 -1.79 2.81 8.62
CA TRP A 67 -1.83 4.17 9.21
C TRP A 67 -2.21 5.23 8.19
N ALA A 68 -1.71 5.14 6.96
CA ALA A 68 -2.11 6.05 5.88
C ALA A 68 -3.62 5.97 5.58
N ASP A 69 -4.18 4.75 5.49
CA ASP A 69 -5.62 4.55 5.31
C ASP A 69 -6.44 5.14 6.47
N GLN A 70 -6.01 4.90 7.71
CA GLN A 70 -6.67 5.46 8.90
C GLN A 70 -6.64 6.99 8.90
N ALA A 71 -5.49 7.60 8.60
CA ALA A 71 -5.36 9.05 8.55
C ALA A 71 -6.33 9.66 7.52
N ASN A 72 -6.43 9.07 6.33
CA ASN A 72 -7.33 9.56 5.28
C ASN A 72 -8.82 9.36 5.61
N ARG A 73 -9.18 8.31 6.36
CA ARG A 73 -10.59 8.04 6.74
C ARG A 73 -11.08 8.88 7.92
N HIS A 74 -10.17 9.53 8.64
CA HIS A 74 -10.44 10.25 9.89
C HIS A 74 -9.93 11.69 9.87
N GLU A 75 -9.84 12.30 8.68
CA GLU A 75 -9.58 13.73 8.50
C GLU A 75 -10.74 14.64 8.96
#